data_AF-A0A3B9V1L2-F1
#
_entry.id   AF-A0A3B9V1L2-F1
#
_cell.length_a   1.000
_cell.length_b   1.000
_cell.length_c   1.000
_cell.angle_alpha   90.00
_cell.angle_beta   90.00
_cell.angle_gamma   90.00
#
_symmetry.space_group_name_H-M   'P 1'
#
loop_
_entity.id
_entity.type
_entity.pdbx_description
1 polymer ?
#
loop_
_entity_poly.entity_id
_entity_poly.type
_entity_poly.pdbx_seq_one_letter_code
_entity_poly.pdbx_strand_id
1 'polypeptide(L)'
;MTTTPTPPLLGYADRLSVRPGETVAVKVSCTLEEDFSASLVRIICADPNPSGPGIIEESVPANFAAGYPARVQPFTPGSCALISLGDDLTLPTTMTVSAMIWPTKPGHSEQAVMSFSKRNEPRTWFVLGIDDTGHGFCRILLADGSSAQVTLLTTLRERTWTRLWAAIDTDTGRLTVGSHSERQGETNTTTLETQVADNTVGEGEILIAATRAEGRSCHFNGKIDSPMIYDRYLDQASLLDEASDSAEHLFARWDFSVGVSTTQIHDIGPHALNGSLINYPARAMTGWNWDGSEMCWRHAPSQYGAIHFHDDDIYDFNWETDFVFHVPDHLKSGVYGIRLTHGNHTDTIPLVVCPPRGQQTARLCVLISTFTWTVYGNHARPDYNANWQDKIKQWNAYPWNPAAFRHYGLSTYNFHSDGSGICHSSHLRPLFNLRPGYLTFGASECSGLRHFQADSHLTAWLEAKDYDYDVITDEALHEEGAELLTPYAAVTTGTHPEYHTRETLDALQAYRDQGGHLAYLGGNGFYWRVALHPENKGLIEIRRAEGGIRAWAAEPGEYYSAMDGTYGGLWRRNGRPPQRLAGVGFSAQGTFSGSYYRRTSASYDQKFAWLFDGVEDE
;
A
#
# COMPACT_ATOMS: atom_id res chain seq x y z
N MET A 1 -8.55 -18.86 20.92
CA MET A 1 -8.66 -17.84 19.84
C MET A 1 -9.95 -18.13 19.09
N THR A 2 -10.99 -17.33 19.29
CA THR A 2 -12.20 -17.41 18.46
C THR A 2 -11.81 -16.98 17.05
N THR A 3 -11.71 -17.92 16.11
CA THR A 3 -11.39 -17.65 14.71
C THR A 3 -12.43 -16.68 14.15
N THR A 4 -12.02 -15.45 13.84
CA THR A 4 -12.86 -14.52 13.09
C THR A 4 -13.21 -15.23 11.76
N PRO A 5 -14.49 -15.40 11.42
CA PRO A 5 -14.87 -16.16 10.23
C PRO A 5 -14.32 -15.48 8.99
N THR A 6 -13.37 -16.11 8.30
CA THR A 6 -12.79 -15.61 7.04
C THR A 6 -13.84 -15.70 5.94
N PRO A 7 -13.94 -14.71 5.03
CA PRO A 7 -14.87 -14.81 3.90
C PRO A 7 -14.52 -16.06 3.07
N PRO A 8 -15.50 -16.91 2.75
CA PRO A 8 -15.23 -18.27 2.25
C PRO A 8 -14.74 -18.32 0.80
N LEU A 9 -14.95 -17.24 0.04
CA LEU A 9 -14.54 -17.09 -1.34
C LEU A 9 -14.18 -15.63 -1.58
N LEU A 10 -12.94 -15.36 -1.94
CA LEU A 10 -12.45 -14.04 -2.31
C LEU A 10 -11.44 -14.14 -3.43
N GLY A 11 -11.40 -13.13 -4.28
CA GLY A 11 -10.28 -12.97 -5.19
C GLY A 11 -9.90 -11.52 -5.46
N TYR A 12 -8.85 -11.38 -6.27
CA TYR A 12 -8.43 -10.13 -6.88
C TYR A 12 -7.75 -10.40 -8.23
N ALA A 13 -7.65 -9.37 -9.05
CA ALA A 13 -6.94 -9.38 -10.31
C ALA A 13 -5.59 -8.66 -10.15
N ASP A 14 -4.62 -9.00 -10.99
CA ASP A 14 -3.33 -8.30 -11.06
C ASP A 14 -3.41 -6.88 -11.66
N ARG A 15 -4.54 -6.53 -12.27
CA ARG A 15 -4.79 -5.21 -12.88
C ARG A 15 -6.25 -4.80 -12.67
N LEU A 16 -6.49 -3.49 -12.50
CA LEU A 16 -7.84 -2.92 -12.49
C LEU A 16 -8.34 -2.54 -13.90
N SER A 17 -7.42 -2.38 -14.86
CA SER A 17 -7.75 -1.96 -16.22
C SER A 17 -7.02 -2.78 -17.27
N VAL A 18 -7.69 -3.01 -18.39
CA VAL A 18 -7.21 -3.86 -19.49
C VAL A 18 -7.80 -3.41 -20.82
N ARG A 19 -7.16 -3.78 -21.94
CA ARG A 19 -7.69 -3.57 -23.30
C ARG A 19 -7.99 -4.90 -24.00
N PRO A 20 -8.83 -4.91 -25.05
CA PRO A 20 -8.97 -6.06 -25.94
C PRO A 20 -7.60 -6.58 -26.42
N GLY A 21 -7.42 -7.90 -26.40
CA GLY A 21 -6.18 -8.59 -26.74
C GLY A 21 -5.17 -8.72 -25.58
N GLU A 22 -5.36 -8.01 -24.48
CA GLU A 22 -4.53 -8.16 -23.28
C GLU A 22 -5.03 -9.29 -22.36
N THR A 23 -4.29 -9.57 -21.29
CA THR A 23 -4.59 -10.63 -20.32
C THR A 23 -4.66 -10.09 -18.90
N VAL A 24 -5.48 -10.76 -18.08
CA VAL A 24 -5.61 -10.49 -16.63
C VAL A 24 -5.45 -11.80 -15.86
N ALA A 25 -4.54 -11.82 -14.88
CA ALA A 25 -4.35 -12.96 -14.00
C ALA A 25 -5.24 -12.84 -12.76
N VAL A 26 -6.07 -13.86 -12.52
CA VAL A 26 -7.03 -13.90 -11.41
C VAL A 26 -6.53 -14.84 -10.33
N LYS A 27 -6.57 -14.35 -9.08
CA LYS A 27 -6.09 -15.04 -7.89
C LYS A 27 -7.23 -15.17 -6.90
N VAL A 28 -7.47 -16.38 -6.41
CA VAL A 28 -8.63 -16.75 -5.60
C VAL A 28 -8.17 -17.56 -4.39
N SER A 29 -8.70 -17.21 -3.21
CA SER A 29 -8.63 -18.05 -2.02
C SER A 29 -10.04 -18.49 -1.66
N CYS A 30 -10.23 -19.79 -1.52
CA CYS A 30 -11.49 -20.41 -1.15
C CYS A 30 -11.28 -21.38 0.02
N THR A 31 -12.06 -21.22 1.08
CA THR A 31 -12.02 -22.09 2.27
C THR A 31 -13.02 -23.24 2.20
N LEU A 32 -13.80 -23.32 1.12
CA LEU A 32 -14.82 -24.34 0.91
C LEU A 32 -14.21 -25.55 0.21
N GLU A 33 -14.83 -26.72 0.39
CA GLU A 33 -14.52 -27.93 -0.37
C GLU A 33 -15.19 -27.87 -1.75
N GLU A 34 -14.68 -28.61 -2.73
CA GLU A 34 -15.14 -28.63 -4.13
C GLU A 34 -14.79 -27.37 -4.95
N ASP A 35 -14.89 -27.51 -6.27
CA ASP A 35 -14.52 -26.45 -7.22
C ASP A 35 -15.47 -25.24 -7.13
N PHE A 36 -14.91 -24.04 -7.27
CA PHE A 36 -15.69 -22.82 -7.50
C PHE A 36 -15.81 -22.54 -8.99
N SER A 37 -16.86 -21.84 -9.41
CA SER A 37 -17.03 -21.40 -10.80
C SER A 37 -16.66 -19.94 -10.99
N ALA A 38 -16.16 -19.58 -12.17
CA ALA A 38 -15.96 -18.20 -12.59
C ALA A 38 -16.78 -17.87 -13.84
N SER A 39 -17.26 -16.63 -13.96
CA SER A 39 -17.93 -16.10 -15.14
C SER A 39 -17.68 -14.60 -15.30
N LEU A 40 -18.03 -14.02 -16.44
CA LEU A 40 -17.93 -12.58 -16.69
C LEU A 40 -19.32 -11.92 -16.69
N VAL A 41 -19.41 -10.75 -16.06
CA VAL A 41 -20.59 -9.87 -16.13
C VAL A 41 -20.17 -8.47 -16.54
N ARG A 42 -20.99 -7.77 -17.31
CA ARG A 42 -20.92 -6.32 -17.51
C ARG A 42 -21.72 -5.64 -16.41
N ILE A 43 -21.12 -4.68 -15.72
CA ILE A 43 -21.72 -4.00 -14.58
C ILE A 43 -22.23 -2.63 -15.06
N ILE A 44 -23.54 -2.43 -15.04
CA ILE A 44 -24.18 -1.17 -15.45
C ILE A 44 -24.48 -0.31 -14.21
N CYS A 45 -25.03 -0.93 -13.16
CA CYS A 45 -25.32 -0.30 -11.88
C CYS A 45 -24.87 -1.21 -10.73
N ALA A 46 -24.15 -0.67 -9.76
CA ALA A 46 -23.63 -1.37 -8.59
C ALA A 46 -24.29 -0.93 -7.27
N ASP A 47 -25.33 -0.10 -7.32
CA ASP A 47 -26.11 0.34 -6.16
C ASP A 47 -27.20 -0.69 -5.80
N PRO A 48 -27.17 -1.32 -4.62
CA PRO A 48 -28.16 -2.31 -4.22
C PRO A 48 -29.46 -1.70 -3.69
N ASN A 49 -29.62 -0.37 -3.68
CA ASN A 49 -30.79 0.30 -3.14
C ASN A 49 -32.07 -0.09 -3.93
N PRO A 50 -33.06 -0.76 -3.29
CA PRO A 50 -34.27 -1.22 -3.96
C PRO A 50 -35.24 -0.10 -4.34
N SER A 51 -35.07 1.10 -3.78
CA SER A 51 -35.84 2.30 -4.19
C SER A 51 -35.25 2.99 -5.43
N GLY A 52 -34.04 2.59 -5.84
CA GLY A 52 -33.40 3.00 -7.09
C GLY A 52 -33.53 1.92 -8.18
N PRO A 53 -32.65 1.91 -9.18
CA PRO A 53 -32.63 0.87 -10.21
C PRO A 53 -32.20 -0.52 -9.70
N GLY A 54 -31.58 -0.59 -8.52
CA GLY A 54 -30.91 -1.79 -8.01
C GLY A 54 -29.63 -2.12 -8.78
N ILE A 55 -29.01 -3.27 -8.46
CA ILE A 55 -27.86 -3.78 -9.20
C ILE A 55 -28.33 -4.22 -10.59
N ILE A 56 -27.68 -3.72 -11.63
CA ILE A 56 -27.95 -4.08 -13.03
C ILE A 56 -26.66 -4.62 -13.63
N GLU A 57 -26.73 -5.88 -14.07
CA GLU A 57 -25.61 -6.59 -14.68
C GLU A 57 -26.08 -7.43 -15.85
N GLU A 58 -25.21 -7.61 -16.84
CA GLU A 58 -25.46 -8.44 -18.02
C GLU A 58 -24.43 -9.57 -18.05
N SER A 59 -24.88 -10.81 -18.23
CA SER A 59 -23.97 -11.93 -18.40
C SER A 59 -23.24 -11.83 -19.74
N VAL A 60 -21.92 -12.01 -19.71
CA VAL A 60 -21.08 -11.96 -20.91
C VAL A 60 -20.35 -13.29 -21.06
N PRO A 61 -20.46 -13.96 -22.22
CA PRO A 61 -19.68 -15.15 -22.49
C PRO A 61 -18.18 -14.87 -22.35
N ALA A 62 -17.46 -15.72 -21.64
CA ALA A 62 -16.02 -15.62 -21.46
C ALA A 62 -15.36 -16.99 -21.61
N ASN A 63 -14.15 -17.00 -22.18
CA ASN A 63 -13.38 -18.22 -22.42
C ASN A 63 -12.88 -18.89 -21.12
N PHE A 64 -12.80 -18.15 -20.03
CA PHE A 64 -12.44 -18.66 -18.70
C PHE A 64 -13.67 -19.18 -17.92
N ALA A 65 -14.88 -19.13 -18.47
CA ALA A 65 -16.07 -19.54 -17.75
C ALA A 65 -16.07 -21.06 -17.50
N ALA A 66 -15.66 -21.48 -16.31
CA ALA A 66 -15.41 -22.87 -15.94
C ALA A 66 -15.41 -23.05 -14.41
N GLY A 67 -15.27 -24.31 -13.97
CA GLY A 67 -14.95 -24.68 -12.59
C GLY A 67 -13.43 -24.71 -12.34
N TYR A 68 -13.00 -24.34 -11.14
CA TYR A 68 -11.61 -24.23 -10.71
C TYR A 68 -11.44 -24.83 -9.32
N PRO A 69 -10.29 -25.49 -9.04
CA PRO A 69 -10.05 -26.12 -7.75
C PRO A 69 -10.04 -25.09 -6.62
N ALA A 70 -10.81 -25.33 -5.57
CA ALA A 70 -10.74 -24.53 -4.35
C ALA A 70 -9.45 -24.81 -3.58
N ARG A 71 -8.79 -23.74 -3.16
CA ARG A 71 -7.64 -23.79 -2.25
C ARG A 71 -7.56 -22.55 -1.38
N VAL A 72 -7.03 -22.70 -0.18
CA VAL A 72 -6.70 -21.58 0.70
C VAL A 72 -5.33 -21.07 0.33
N GLN A 73 -5.23 -19.77 0.03
CA GLN A 73 -3.95 -19.10 -0.21
C GLN A 73 -3.64 -18.17 0.98
N PRO A 74 -2.62 -18.47 1.79
CA PRO A 74 -2.26 -17.63 2.93
C PRO A 74 -1.61 -16.32 2.47
N PHE A 75 -1.51 -15.36 3.38
CA PHE A 75 -0.71 -14.14 3.20
C PHE A 75 -0.08 -13.76 4.55
N THR A 76 1.02 -13.01 4.51
CA THR A 76 1.78 -12.65 5.71
C THR A 76 2.02 -11.14 5.74
N PRO A 77 1.22 -10.38 6.50
CA PRO A 77 1.46 -8.97 6.77
C PRO A 77 2.80 -8.74 7.47
N GLY A 78 3.27 -7.50 7.40
CA GLY A 78 4.49 -7.04 8.02
C GLY A 78 5.63 -6.89 7.02
N SER A 79 6.29 -5.74 7.05
CA SER A 79 7.42 -5.42 6.17
C SER A 79 8.74 -5.83 6.78
N CYS A 80 9.71 -6.12 5.91
CA CYS A 80 11.09 -6.45 6.27
C CYS A 80 12.01 -6.28 5.05
N ALA A 81 13.32 -6.43 5.25
CA ALA A 81 14.26 -6.65 4.15
C ALA A 81 14.78 -8.09 4.19
N LEU A 82 14.95 -8.70 3.02
CA LEU A 82 15.51 -10.04 2.83
C LEU A 82 16.81 -9.94 2.02
N ILE A 83 17.87 -10.54 2.56
CA ILE A 83 19.16 -10.68 1.90
C ILE A 83 19.49 -12.18 1.85
N SER A 84 19.81 -12.68 0.67
CA SER A 84 20.26 -14.06 0.48
C SER A 84 21.76 -14.17 0.61
N LEU A 85 22.23 -15.12 1.42
CA LEU A 85 23.63 -15.51 1.53
C LEU A 85 23.85 -16.74 0.64
N GLY A 86 24.69 -16.59 -0.38
CA GLY A 86 25.07 -17.68 -1.27
C GLY A 86 26.20 -18.53 -0.71
N ASP A 87 26.38 -19.72 -1.29
CA ASP A 87 27.31 -20.77 -0.82
C ASP A 87 28.78 -20.33 -0.70
N ASP A 88 29.18 -19.30 -1.43
CA ASP A 88 30.57 -18.81 -1.47
C ASP A 88 30.91 -17.85 -0.32
N LEU A 89 29.93 -17.47 0.51
CA LEU A 89 30.12 -16.47 1.55
C LEU A 89 29.51 -16.91 2.89
N THR A 90 30.39 -17.11 3.87
CA THR A 90 30.01 -17.48 5.23
C THR A 90 30.00 -16.26 6.13
N LEU A 91 28.97 -16.13 6.98
CA LEU A 91 28.98 -15.11 8.04
C LEU A 91 30.14 -15.35 9.03
N PRO A 92 30.80 -14.28 9.51
CA PRO A 92 31.91 -14.40 10.45
C PRO A 92 31.44 -14.99 11.79
N THR A 93 32.22 -15.84 12.44
CA THR A 93 31.85 -16.45 13.72
C THR A 93 31.99 -15.48 14.88
N THR A 94 33.10 -14.73 14.90
CA THR A 94 33.31 -13.56 15.77
C THR A 94 32.88 -12.31 14.99
N MET A 95 31.87 -11.58 15.48
CA MET A 95 31.26 -10.50 14.72
C MET A 95 30.64 -9.42 15.61
N THR A 96 30.37 -8.25 15.04
CA THR A 96 29.53 -7.22 15.66
C THR A 96 28.42 -6.81 14.71
N VAL A 97 27.17 -6.95 15.15
CA VAL A 97 25.97 -6.53 14.40
C VAL A 97 25.43 -5.27 15.05
N SER A 98 25.17 -4.23 14.27
CA SER A 98 24.65 -2.95 14.78
C SER A 98 23.66 -2.30 13.83
N ALA A 99 22.73 -1.50 14.37
CA ALA A 99 21.89 -0.60 13.60
C ALA A 99 21.50 0.62 14.45
N MET A 100 21.22 1.74 13.79
CA MET A 100 20.46 2.82 14.39
C MET A 100 18.97 2.47 14.31
N ILE A 101 18.28 2.53 15.45
CA ILE A 101 16.85 2.20 15.53
C ILE A 101 16.05 3.34 16.19
N TRP A 102 14.81 3.47 15.75
CA TRP A 102 13.80 4.38 16.31
C TRP A 102 12.53 3.57 16.56
N PRO A 103 12.43 2.86 17.71
CA PRO A 103 11.33 1.91 17.94
C PRO A 103 10.03 2.64 18.28
N THR A 104 8.91 2.27 17.67
CA THR A 104 7.59 2.88 17.93
C THR A 104 6.73 2.09 18.90
N LYS A 105 7.02 0.79 19.12
CA LYS A 105 6.26 -0.07 20.03
C LYS A 105 7.14 -0.92 20.96
N PRO A 106 8.15 -0.37 21.66
CA PRO A 106 8.95 -1.18 22.60
C PRO A 106 8.06 -1.79 23.68
N GLY A 107 8.24 -3.09 24.00
CA GLY A 107 7.50 -3.78 25.06
C GLY A 107 6.06 -4.17 24.72
N HIS A 108 5.66 -4.10 23.45
CA HIS A 108 4.37 -4.62 22.99
C HIS A 108 4.43 -6.12 22.65
N SER A 109 5.52 -6.53 22.02
CA SER A 109 5.82 -7.90 21.58
C SER A 109 7.31 -7.99 21.26
N GLU A 110 7.84 -9.21 21.16
CA GLU A 110 9.19 -9.44 20.63
C GLU A 110 9.30 -8.91 19.19
N GLN A 111 10.36 -8.16 18.92
CA GLN A 111 10.62 -7.47 17.65
C GLN A 111 12.09 -7.67 17.25
N ALA A 112 12.32 -8.05 15.99
CA ALA A 112 13.66 -8.30 15.47
C ALA A 112 14.17 -7.10 14.68
N VAL A 113 15.33 -6.57 15.05
CA VAL A 113 16.03 -5.55 14.26
C VAL A 113 16.80 -6.22 13.11
N MET A 114 17.55 -7.28 13.42
CA MET A 114 18.25 -8.11 12.45
C MET A 114 18.30 -9.56 12.92
N SER A 115 18.10 -10.51 12.02
CA SER A 115 18.18 -11.93 12.33
C SER A 115 18.83 -12.73 11.22
N PHE A 116 19.45 -13.85 11.59
CA PHE A 116 20.10 -14.77 10.66
C PHE A 116 19.48 -16.16 10.78
N SER A 117 19.23 -16.77 9.63
CA SER A 117 18.68 -18.14 9.52
C SER A 117 19.42 -18.92 8.46
N LYS A 118 19.44 -20.25 8.60
CA LYS A 118 19.84 -21.13 7.50
C LYS A 118 18.73 -21.17 6.46
N ARG A 119 19.09 -21.33 5.19
CA ARG A 119 18.10 -21.37 4.11
C ARG A 119 17.11 -22.50 4.36
N ASN A 120 15.82 -22.21 4.24
CA ASN A 120 14.71 -23.16 4.42
C ASN A 120 14.58 -23.76 5.83
N GLU A 121 15.29 -23.22 6.83
CA GLU A 121 15.09 -23.58 8.22
C GLU A 121 14.23 -22.52 8.92
N PRO A 122 13.15 -22.90 9.62
CA PRO A 122 12.30 -21.95 10.34
C PRO A 122 12.99 -21.39 11.59
N ARG A 123 14.15 -21.94 11.98
CA ARG A 123 14.85 -21.58 13.19
C ARG A 123 15.94 -20.56 12.89
N THR A 124 15.82 -19.37 13.48
CA THR A 124 16.91 -18.39 13.50
C THR A 124 18.01 -18.85 14.45
N TRP A 125 19.27 -18.65 14.05
CA TRP A 125 20.42 -18.94 14.91
C TRP A 125 20.98 -17.68 15.58
N PHE A 126 20.63 -16.49 15.07
CA PHE A 126 20.95 -15.19 15.67
C PHE A 126 19.74 -14.25 15.54
N VAL A 127 19.47 -13.48 16.60
CA VAL A 127 18.49 -12.38 16.61
C VAL A 127 19.03 -11.24 17.47
N LEU A 128 19.11 -10.04 16.90
CA LEU A 128 19.22 -8.77 17.61
C LEU A 128 17.85 -8.09 17.59
N GLY A 129 17.33 -7.68 18.75
CA GLY A 129 15.96 -7.20 18.82
C GLY A 129 15.58 -6.48 20.11
N ILE A 130 14.26 -6.27 20.27
CA ILE A 130 13.61 -5.75 21.47
C ILE A 130 12.64 -6.82 21.96
N ASP A 131 12.69 -7.16 23.24
CA ASP A 131 11.79 -8.15 23.81
C ASP A 131 10.40 -7.57 24.11
N ASP A 132 9.49 -8.43 24.56
CA ASP A 132 8.12 -8.07 24.92
C ASP A 132 8.02 -7.22 26.20
N THR A 133 9.13 -6.93 26.87
CA THR A 133 9.21 -5.99 27.99
C THR A 133 9.86 -4.66 27.62
N GLY A 134 10.36 -4.54 26.38
CA GLY A 134 10.96 -3.31 25.84
C GLY A 134 12.47 -3.22 26.03
N HIS A 135 13.12 -4.29 26.44
CA HIS A 135 14.57 -4.34 26.61
C HIS A 135 15.24 -4.82 25.31
N GLY A 136 16.36 -4.21 24.96
CA GLY A 136 17.18 -4.69 23.84
C GLY A 136 17.81 -6.04 24.19
N PHE A 137 17.83 -6.98 23.26
CA PHE A 137 18.40 -8.31 23.47
C PHE A 137 19.19 -8.82 22.27
N CYS A 138 20.06 -9.79 22.54
CA CYS A 138 20.65 -10.66 21.54
C CYS A 138 20.42 -12.12 21.93
N ARG A 139 19.92 -12.93 21.00
CA ARG A 139 19.70 -14.37 21.18
C ARG A 139 20.45 -15.15 20.12
N ILE A 140 21.12 -16.22 20.55
CA ILE A 140 21.92 -17.10 19.70
C ILE A 140 21.58 -18.58 19.93
N LEU A 141 21.82 -19.41 18.92
CA LEU A 141 21.77 -20.87 19.02
C LEU A 141 23.12 -21.43 19.50
N LEU A 142 23.08 -22.33 20.48
CA LEU A 142 24.23 -23.03 21.04
C LEU A 142 24.45 -24.40 20.37
N ALA A 143 25.64 -24.98 20.59
CA ALA A 143 26.07 -26.18 19.88
C ALA A 143 25.22 -27.42 20.24
N ASP A 144 24.63 -27.43 21.43
CA ASP A 144 23.70 -28.46 21.90
C ASP A 144 22.26 -28.27 21.38
N GLY A 145 22.04 -27.25 20.53
CA GLY A 145 20.73 -26.92 19.99
C GLY A 145 19.84 -26.13 20.94
N SER A 146 20.29 -25.73 22.12
CA SER A 146 19.60 -24.78 23.00
C SER A 146 19.88 -23.33 22.59
N SER A 147 19.24 -22.33 23.22
CA SER A 147 19.49 -20.91 22.92
C SER A 147 20.00 -20.17 24.15
N ALA A 148 20.99 -19.29 23.96
CA ALA A 148 21.38 -18.30 24.96
C ALA A 148 20.84 -16.92 24.58
N GLN A 149 20.44 -16.14 25.57
CA GLN A 149 20.00 -14.76 25.40
C GLN A 149 20.68 -13.86 26.41
N VAL A 150 21.15 -12.70 25.94
CA VAL A 150 21.58 -11.58 26.77
C VAL A 150 20.62 -10.42 26.53
N THR A 151 20.18 -9.77 27.61
CA THR A 151 19.19 -8.69 27.57
C THR A 151 19.72 -7.50 28.36
N LEU A 152 19.50 -6.28 27.86
CA LEU A 152 19.83 -5.05 28.57
C LEU A 152 19.06 -4.95 29.90
N LEU A 153 19.63 -4.27 30.88
CA LEU A 153 18.96 -4.04 32.17
C LEU A 153 17.96 -2.86 32.14
N THR A 154 17.99 -2.06 31.09
CA THR A 154 17.14 -0.89 30.90
C THR A 154 16.32 -1.02 29.63
N THR A 155 15.09 -0.49 29.66
CA THR A 155 14.21 -0.45 28.49
C THR A 155 14.70 0.57 27.46
N LEU A 156 14.43 0.30 26.19
CA LEU A 156 14.60 1.27 25.12
C LEU A 156 13.42 2.25 25.10
N ARG A 157 13.72 3.51 24.82
CA ARG A 157 12.71 4.58 24.78
C ARG A 157 11.96 4.54 23.45
N GLU A 158 10.63 4.62 23.53
CA GLU A 158 9.78 4.83 22.35
C GLU A 158 10.21 6.10 21.61
N ARG A 159 10.23 6.03 20.28
CA ARG A 159 10.43 7.15 19.35
C ARG A 159 11.71 7.95 19.64
N THR A 160 12.78 7.24 20.02
CA THR A 160 14.10 7.82 20.29
C THR A 160 15.17 7.07 19.51
N TRP A 161 15.96 7.81 18.71
CA TRP A 161 17.09 7.23 17.99
C TRP A 161 18.13 6.66 18.96
N THR A 162 18.43 5.39 18.78
CA THR A 162 19.35 4.61 19.62
C THR A 162 20.15 3.67 18.74
N ARG A 163 21.47 3.65 18.88
CA ARG A 163 22.29 2.57 18.32
C ARG A 163 22.06 1.33 19.17
N LEU A 164 21.61 0.23 18.57
CA LEU A 164 21.53 -1.08 19.21
C LEU A 164 22.59 -1.98 18.56
N TRP A 165 23.29 -2.78 19.36
CA TRP A 165 24.28 -3.73 18.82
C TRP A 165 24.38 -5.01 19.64
N ALA A 166 24.89 -6.04 18.98
CA ALA A 166 25.38 -7.25 19.60
C ALA A 166 26.81 -7.54 19.12
N ALA A 167 27.70 -7.89 20.04
CA ALA A 167 29.06 -8.32 19.75
C ALA A 167 29.25 -9.76 20.24
N ILE A 168 29.72 -10.63 19.35
CA ILE A 168 29.97 -12.05 19.59
C ILE A 168 31.45 -12.30 19.42
N ASP A 169 32.06 -12.94 20.40
CA ASP A 169 33.45 -13.37 20.39
C ASP A 169 33.49 -14.87 20.68
N THR A 170 33.67 -15.67 19.63
CA THR A 170 33.63 -17.14 19.75
C THR A 170 34.89 -17.71 20.38
N ASP A 171 36.00 -16.97 20.31
CA ASP A 171 37.28 -17.38 20.90
C ASP A 171 37.23 -17.29 22.43
N THR A 172 36.59 -16.24 22.96
CA THR A 172 36.44 -16.06 24.40
C THR A 172 35.09 -16.55 24.95
N GLY A 173 34.13 -16.87 24.09
CA GLY A 173 32.78 -17.26 24.50
C GLY A 173 32.01 -16.09 25.11
N ARG A 174 32.15 -14.88 24.54
CA ARG A 174 31.54 -13.66 25.07
C ARG A 174 30.46 -13.15 24.14
N LEU A 175 29.28 -12.93 24.70
CA LEU A 175 28.13 -12.33 24.02
C LEU A 175 27.74 -11.04 24.75
N THR A 176 27.81 -9.91 24.04
CA THR A 176 27.46 -8.59 24.58
C THR A 176 26.34 -7.98 23.77
N VAL A 177 25.31 -7.45 24.43
CA VAL A 177 24.35 -6.52 23.83
C VAL A 177 24.56 -5.13 24.42
N GLY A 178 24.44 -4.10 23.60
CA GLY A 178 24.54 -2.72 24.05
C GLY A 178 23.60 -1.77 23.33
N SER A 179 23.32 -0.64 23.98
CA SER A 179 22.58 0.47 23.39
C SER A 179 23.24 1.82 23.70
N HIS A 180 23.12 2.77 22.77
CA HIS A 180 23.61 4.13 22.94
C HIS A 180 22.65 5.13 22.30
N SER A 181 22.22 6.14 23.06
CA SER A 181 21.46 7.27 22.54
C SER A 181 22.20 8.57 22.87
N GLU A 182 22.81 9.18 21.86
CA GLU A 182 23.59 10.41 22.01
C GLU A 182 22.73 11.55 22.57
N ARG A 183 21.53 11.75 22.00
CA ARG A 183 20.59 12.80 22.43
C ARG A 183 20.15 12.67 23.89
N GLN A 184 20.10 11.44 24.43
CA GLN A 184 19.74 11.20 25.82
C GLN A 184 20.95 11.09 26.74
N GLY A 185 22.17 10.99 26.20
CA GLY A 185 23.37 10.70 26.98
C GLY A 185 23.32 9.32 27.66
N GLU A 186 22.60 8.36 27.08
CA GLU A 186 22.36 7.03 27.66
C GLU A 186 23.23 5.99 26.97
N THR A 187 23.95 5.19 27.76
CA THR A 187 24.71 4.04 27.24
C THR A 187 24.55 2.87 28.18
N ASN A 188 24.18 1.71 27.63
CA ASN A 188 23.93 0.50 28.40
C ASN A 188 24.62 -0.68 27.72
N THR A 189 25.20 -1.57 28.52
CA THR A 189 25.80 -2.82 28.03
C THR A 189 25.48 -3.95 28.98
N THR A 190 25.25 -5.14 28.45
CA THR A 190 25.13 -6.37 29.24
C THR A 190 25.87 -7.49 28.53
N THR A 191 26.64 -8.25 29.30
CA THR A 191 27.51 -9.31 28.78
C THR A 191 27.18 -10.63 29.45
N LEU A 192 27.17 -11.69 28.64
CA LEU A 192 27.04 -13.08 29.05
C LEU A 192 28.26 -13.86 28.56
N GLU A 193 28.83 -14.67 29.44
CA GLU A 193 29.85 -15.67 29.07
C GLU A 193 29.15 -17.00 28.77
N THR A 194 29.27 -17.47 27.53
CA THR A 194 28.68 -18.74 27.07
C THR A 194 29.43 -19.27 25.84
N GLN A 195 29.48 -20.60 25.69
CA GLN A 195 30.06 -21.20 24.49
C GLN A 195 29.07 -21.11 23.33
N VAL A 196 29.37 -20.22 22.39
CA VAL A 196 28.61 -20.04 21.14
C VAL A 196 28.89 -21.22 20.22
N ALA A 197 27.86 -21.73 19.54
CA ALA A 197 28.07 -22.73 18.49
C ALA A 197 28.90 -22.14 17.35
N ASP A 198 29.76 -22.97 16.74
CA ASP A 198 30.25 -22.67 15.40
C ASP A 198 29.06 -22.76 14.41
N ASN A 199 28.41 -21.62 14.20
CA ASN A 199 27.31 -21.46 13.26
C ASN A 199 27.83 -20.85 11.95
N THR A 200 28.92 -21.38 11.41
CA THR A 200 29.34 -21.10 10.04
C THR A 200 28.18 -21.42 9.08
N VAL A 201 27.44 -20.39 8.67
CA VAL A 201 26.33 -20.52 7.73
C VAL A 201 26.87 -20.33 6.33
N GLY A 202 26.96 -21.43 5.56
CA GLY A 202 27.33 -21.37 4.15
C GLY A 202 26.18 -20.86 3.28
N GLU A 203 24.96 -21.38 3.46
CA GLU A 203 23.76 -20.92 2.74
C GLU A 203 22.70 -20.44 3.74
N GLY A 204 22.26 -19.20 3.59
CA GLY A 204 21.44 -18.56 4.62
C GLY A 204 20.67 -17.33 4.15
N GLU A 205 19.98 -16.73 5.10
CA GLU A 205 19.25 -15.50 4.90
C GLU A 205 19.46 -14.57 6.07
N ILE A 206 19.64 -13.29 5.75
CA ILE A 206 19.57 -12.19 6.70
C ILE A 206 18.21 -11.52 6.51
N LEU A 207 17.49 -11.36 7.62
CA LEU A 207 16.28 -10.53 7.67
C LEU A 207 16.56 -9.28 8.51
N ILE A 208 16.17 -8.13 7.98
CA ILE A 208 16.13 -6.86 8.72
C ILE A 208 14.65 -6.56 9.01
N ALA A 209 14.34 -6.16 10.24
CA ALA A 209 12.99 -5.89 10.75
C ALA A 209 12.05 -7.11 10.91
N ALA A 210 12.55 -8.35 10.87
CA ALA A 210 11.76 -9.56 11.14
C ALA A 210 12.64 -10.77 11.50
N THR A 211 12.01 -11.85 11.98
CA THR A 211 12.59 -13.20 12.07
C THR A 211 11.93 -14.16 11.07
N ARG A 212 12.66 -15.22 10.70
CA ARG A 212 12.11 -16.35 9.97
C ARG A 212 11.35 -17.28 10.94
N ALA A 213 10.23 -17.82 10.46
CA ALA A 213 9.43 -18.88 11.08
C ALA A 213 8.87 -19.77 9.95
N GLU A 214 7.65 -20.31 10.09
CA GLU A 214 6.91 -20.87 8.94
C GLU A 214 6.60 -19.79 7.86
N GLY A 215 6.62 -18.52 8.27
CA GLY A 215 6.65 -17.34 7.40
C GLY A 215 7.61 -16.29 7.97
N ARG A 216 7.14 -15.04 8.08
CA ARG A 216 7.84 -13.97 8.81
C ARG A 216 7.12 -13.70 10.13
N SER A 217 7.89 -13.39 11.17
CA SER A 217 7.37 -13.09 12.51
C SER A 217 8.22 -12.03 13.22
N CYS A 218 7.79 -11.59 14.41
CA CYS A 218 8.52 -10.64 15.24
C CYS A 218 8.90 -9.36 14.48
N HIS A 219 7.98 -8.83 13.68
CA HIS A 219 8.20 -7.64 12.85
C HIS A 219 8.53 -6.43 13.72
N PHE A 220 9.60 -5.71 13.37
CA PHE A 220 9.95 -4.46 14.04
C PHE A 220 8.99 -3.34 13.62
N ASN A 221 8.49 -2.60 14.61
CA ASN A 221 7.74 -1.37 14.39
C ASN A 221 8.66 -0.18 14.69
N GLY A 222 8.95 0.61 13.66
CA GLY A 222 9.78 1.81 13.76
C GLY A 222 10.76 1.96 12.61
N LYS A 223 11.69 2.92 12.75
CA LYS A 223 12.71 3.18 11.72
C LYS A 223 14.00 2.43 12.02
N ILE A 224 14.63 1.90 10.99
CA ILE A 224 16.00 1.36 11.02
C ILE A 224 16.84 2.14 10.02
N ASP A 225 18.05 2.52 10.44
CA ASP A 225 19.04 3.24 9.64
C ASP A 225 20.42 2.60 9.85
N SER A 226 21.23 2.58 8.79
CA SER A 226 22.61 2.10 8.79
C SER A 226 22.81 0.75 9.49
N PRO A 227 22.07 -0.32 9.13
CA PRO A 227 22.35 -1.65 9.65
C PRO A 227 23.68 -2.16 9.10
N MET A 228 24.47 -2.79 9.96
CA MET A 228 25.88 -3.09 9.74
C MET A 228 26.30 -4.41 10.39
N ILE A 229 27.28 -5.06 9.79
CA ILE A 229 27.99 -6.24 10.31
C ILE A 229 29.50 -5.97 10.18
N TYR A 230 30.23 -6.15 11.27
CA TYR A 230 31.69 -6.20 11.29
C TYR A 230 32.16 -7.64 11.49
N ASP A 231 33.28 -8.00 10.86
CA ASP A 231 33.89 -9.34 10.92
C ASP A 231 34.74 -9.59 12.18
N ARG A 232 34.50 -8.81 13.23
CA ARG A 232 35.20 -8.90 14.51
C ARG A 232 34.34 -8.46 15.68
N TYR A 233 34.78 -8.83 16.87
CA TYR A 233 34.28 -8.24 18.11
C TYR A 233 34.78 -6.79 18.23
N LEU A 234 33.84 -5.86 18.44
CA LEU A 234 34.09 -4.47 18.79
C LEU A 234 33.53 -4.21 20.19
N ASP A 235 34.33 -3.57 21.04
CA ASP A 235 33.83 -3.05 22.30
C ASP A 235 33.04 -1.75 22.08
N GLN A 236 32.37 -1.28 23.14
CA GLN A 236 31.56 -0.06 23.10
C GLN A 236 32.36 1.16 22.62
N ALA A 237 33.61 1.32 23.08
CA ALA A 237 34.42 2.47 22.74
C ALA A 237 34.76 2.49 21.25
N SER A 238 35.15 1.34 20.69
CA SER A 238 35.45 1.21 19.27
C SER A 238 34.20 1.38 18.40
N LEU A 239 33.07 0.80 18.79
CA LEU A 239 31.84 0.91 17.99
C LEU A 239 31.28 2.34 17.92
N LEU A 240 31.49 3.14 18.97
CA LEU A 240 30.99 4.51 19.07
C LEU A 240 31.99 5.57 18.60
N ASP A 241 33.22 5.18 18.29
CA ASP A 241 34.23 6.09 17.76
C ASP A 241 34.07 6.22 16.23
N GLU A 242 33.49 7.33 15.79
CA GLU A 242 33.31 7.65 14.36
C GLU A 242 34.64 7.74 13.59
N ALA A 243 35.75 8.05 14.25
CA ALA A 243 37.07 8.07 13.62
C ALA A 243 37.65 6.65 13.42
N SER A 244 37.07 5.65 14.08
CA SER A 244 37.49 4.25 14.05
C SER A 244 36.65 3.37 13.12
N ASP A 245 35.71 3.94 12.34
CA ASP A 245 34.93 3.24 11.32
C ASP A 245 35.87 2.78 10.18
N SER A 246 36.73 1.83 10.49
CA SER A 246 37.75 1.31 9.59
C SER A 246 37.02 0.39 8.63
N ALA A 247 36.92 0.82 7.39
CA ALA A 247 36.43 0.01 6.28
C ALA A 247 37.14 -1.36 6.18
N GLU A 248 38.29 -1.53 6.84
CA GLU A 248 39.06 -2.77 6.92
C GLU A 248 38.29 -3.95 7.54
N HIS A 249 37.39 -3.71 8.50
CA HIS A 249 36.65 -4.78 9.23
C HIS A 249 35.15 -4.81 8.94
N LEU A 250 34.71 -4.02 7.97
CA LEU A 250 33.31 -3.97 7.59
C LEU A 250 32.97 -5.19 6.73
N PHE A 251 32.07 -6.03 7.22
CA PHE A 251 31.55 -7.17 6.46
C PHE A 251 30.40 -6.73 5.56
N ALA A 252 29.43 -5.99 6.11
CA ALA A 252 28.30 -5.46 5.35
C ALA A 252 27.78 -4.14 5.99
N ARG A 253 27.30 -3.22 5.16
CA ARG A 253 26.59 -2.00 5.57
C ARG A 253 25.53 -1.69 4.53
N TRP A 254 24.26 -1.72 4.91
CA TRP A 254 23.21 -1.31 4.00
C TRP A 254 22.94 0.19 4.09
N ASP A 255 23.14 0.90 2.98
CA ASP A 255 22.77 2.31 2.87
C ASP A 255 21.39 2.42 2.23
N PHE A 256 20.37 2.65 3.06
CA PHE A 256 18.99 2.76 2.59
C PHE A 256 18.69 4.07 1.85
N SER A 257 19.63 5.03 1.80
CA SER A 257 19.51 6.24 0.97
C SER A 257 19.82 5.96 -0.50
N VAL A 258 20.36 4.79 -0.83
CA VAL A 258 20.58 4.33 -2.21
C VAL A 258 19.34 3.59 -2.71
N GLY A 259 18.95 3.89 -3.95
CA GLY A 259 17.83 3.19 -4.61
C GLY A 259 16.47 3.44 -3.96
N VAL A 260 16.24 4.62 -3.35
CA VAL A 260 15.03 4.97 -2.56
C VAL A 260 13.71 4.67 -3.28
N SER A 261 13.65 4.80 -4.61
CA SER A 261 12.43 4.54 -5.40
C SER A 261 12.25 3.06 -5.80
N THR A 262 13.09 2.15 -5.29
CA THR A 262 13.08 0.72 -5.63
C THR A 262 12.80 -0.13 -4.39
N THR A 263 12.55 -1.42 -4.62
CA THR A 263 12.52 -2.45 -3.58
C THR A 263 13.91 -2.93 -3.17
N GLN A 264 15.00 -2.42 -3.77
CA GLN A 264 16.35 -2.90 -3.48
C GLN A 264 16.99 -2.13 -2.31
N ILE A 265 17.69 -2.85 -1.45
CA ILE A 265 18.62 -2.28 -0.46
C ILE A 265 20.04 -2.63 -0.87
N HIS A 266 20.94 -1.66 -0.74
CA HIS A 266 22.30 -1.78 -1.26
C HIS A 266 23.30 -1.91 -0.14
N ASP A 267 24.08 -3.00 -0.17
CA ASP A 267 25.25 -3.14 0.67
C ASP A 267 26.41 -2.36 0.03
N ILE A 268 26.93 -1.37 0.77
CA ILE A 268 28.10 -0.57 0.39
C ILE A 268 29.41 -1.14 0.96
N GLY A 269 29.35 -2.31 1.61
CA GLY A 269 30.49 -3.08 2.05
C GLY A 269 31.17 -3.89 0.93
N PRO A 270 32.23 -4.66 1.26
CA PRO A 270 33.05 -5.36 0.28
C PRO A 270 32.36 -6.55 -0.40
N HIS A 271 31.27 -7.07 0.17
CA HIS A 271 30.62 -8.29 -0.30
C HIS A 271 29.37 -8.05 -1.16
N ALA A 272 28.92 -6.80 -1.28
CA ALA A 272 27.75 -6.42 -2.09
C ALA A 272 26.51 -7.28 -1.81
N LEU A 273 26.25 -7.56 -0.54
CA LEU A 273 25.10 -8.29 0.00
C LEU A 273 23.78 -7.51 -0.17
N ASN A 274 23.43 -7.17 -1.40
CA ASN A 274 22.18 -6.48 -1.72
C ASN A 274 20.97 -7.33 -1.34
N GLY A 275 19.86 -6.66 -1.02
CA GLY A 275 18.62 -7.30 -0.61
C GLY A 275 17.38 -6.69 -1.23
N SER A 276 16.25 -7.32 -0.97
CA SER A 276 14.93 -6.85 -1.42
C SER A 276 14.02 -6.57 -0.23
N LEU A 277 13.26 -5.49 -0.31
CA LEU A 277 12.20 -5.13 0.62
C LEU A 277 10.94 -5.94 0.35
N ILE A 278 10.35 -6.47 1.40
CA ILE A 278 9.09 -7.21 1.36
C ILE A 278 7.99 -6.34 1.98
N ASN A 279 6.81 -6.35 1.36
CA ASN A 279 5.64 -5.57 1.77
C ASN A 279 5.87 -4.04 1.81
N TYR A 280 6.79 -3.52 1.00
CA TYR A 280 6.92 -2.07 0.70
C TYR A 280 6.89 -1.14 1.94
N PRO A 281 7.85 -1.28 2.88
CA PRO A 281 7.98 -0.35 4.01
C PRO A 281 8.22 1.08 3.51
N ALA A 282 7.89 2.07 4.33
CA ALA A 282 8.03 3.47 3.94
C ALA A 282 9.51 3.86 3.83
N ARG A 283 9.94 4.29 2.64
CA ARG A 283 11.29 4.83 2.36
C ARG A 283 11.27 6.37 2.35
N ALA A 284 12.44 6.97 2.13
CA ALA A 284 12.64 8.42 2.23
C ALA A 284 12.27 8.98 3.62
N MET A 285 12.56 8.22 4.67
CA MET A 285 12.30 8.61 6.05
C MET A 285 13.49 9.37 6.62
N THR A 286 13.24 10.28 7.55
CA THR A 286 14.32 11.01 8.24
C THR A 286 15.23 10.04 8.98
N GLY A 287 16.53 10.16 8.76
CA GLY A 287 17.57 9.37 9.42
C GLY A 287 17.87 9.86 10.83
N TRP A 288 18.74 9.13 11.52
CA TRP A 288 19.17 9.47 12.89
C TRP A 288 19.90 10.83 12.99
N ASN A 289 20.55 11.21 11.90
CA ASN A 289 21.35 12.42 11.73
C ASN A 289 20.61 13.56 11.01
N TRP A 290 19.30 13.43 10.75
CA TRP A 290 18.53 14.51 10.14
C TRP A 290 18.40 15.71 11.08
N ASP A 291 18.80 16.89 10.58
CA ASP A 291 18.91 18.12 11.37
C ASP A 291 17.89 19.20 10.94
N GLY A 292 17.09 18.94 9.91
CA GLY A 292 16.09 19.86 9.39
C GLY A 292 16.62 20.94 8.45
N SER A 293 17.90 20.89 8.07
CA SER A 293 18.48 21.84 7.10
C SER A 293 18.00 21.62 5.67
N GLU A 294 17.61 20.38 5.32
CA GLU A 294 17.07 20.01 4.02
C GLU A 294 15.85 19.09 4.18
N MET A 295 14.79 19.39 3.43
CA MET A 295 13.49 18.71 3.50
C MET A 295 13.29 17.70 2.36
N CYS A 296 14.06 17.83 1.28
CA CYS A 296 14.03 16.93 0.14
C CYS A 296 15.15 15.89 0.26
N TRP A 297 14.76 14.62 0.43
CA TRP A 297 15.69 13.51 0.58
C TRP A 297 16.72 13.40 -0.56
N ARG A 298 16.38 13.85 -1.77
CA ARG A 298 17.29 13.83 -2.94
C ARG A 298 18.45 14.81 -2.83
N HIS A 299 18.29 15.87 -2.05
CA HIS A 299 19.31 16.91 -1.91
C HIS A 299 20.27 16.63 -0.76
N ALA A 300 19.84 15.86 0.25
CA ALA A 300 20.65 15.44 1.39
C ALA A 300 20.47 13.94 1.70
N PRO A 301 20.77 13.02 0.75
CA PRO A 301 20.47 11.58 0.90
C PRO A 301 21.09 10.97 2.17
N SER A 302 22.25 11.45 2.60
CA SER A 302 22.92 11.00 3.82
C SER A 302 22.13 11.28 5.12
N GLN A 303 21.11 12.13 5.08
CA GLN A 303 20.19 12.39 6.20
C GLN A 303 18.87 11.59 6.11
N TYR A 304 18.73 10.75 5.09
CA TYR A 304 17.51 10.01 4.76
C TYR A 304 17.80 8.51 4.58
N GLY A 305 18.70 7.98 5.40
CA GLY A 305 19.11 6.57 5.44
C GLY A 305 18.15 5.65 6.20
N ALA A 306 16.94 6.11 6.53
CA ALA A 306 15.97 5.33 7.30
C ALA A 306 14.87 4.72 6.43
N ILE A 307 14.47 3.50 6.80
CA ILE A 307 13.23 2.85 6.35
C ILE A 307 12.36 2.61 7.58
N HIS A 308 11.06 2.92 7.49
CA HIS A 308 10.07 2.68 8.54
C HIS A 308 9.32 1.38 8.26
N PHE A 309 9.52 0.39 9.12
CA PHE A 309 8.90 -0.93 9.05
C PHE A 309 7.71 -1.03 10.01
N HIS A 310 6.71 -1.82 9.61
CA HIS A 310 5.50 -2.07 10.38
C HIS A 310 5.14 -3.55 10.36
N ASP A 311 4.45 -4.01 11.39
CA ASP A 311 3.93 -5.38 11.48
C ASP A 311 2.66 -5.64 10.64
N ASP A 312 2.05 -4.60 10.09
CA ASP A 312 0.79 -4.66 9.35
C ASP A 312 0.87 -4.16 7.91
N ASP A 313 2.08 -3.91 7.39
CA ASP A 313 2.32 -3.62 5.98
C ASP A 313 1.89 -4.82 5.11
N ILE A 314 0.93 -4.61 4.19
CA ILE A 314 0.47 -5.63 3.25
C ILE A 314 -0.14 -5.01 1.99
N TYR A 315 0.60 -5.07 0.89
CA TYR A 315 0.23 -4.42 -0.37
C TYR A 315 0.21 -5.35 -1.58
N ASP A 316 0.78 -6.54 -1.47
CA ASP A 316 0.61 -7.61 -2.45
C ASP A 316 0.47 -8.92 -1.67
N PHE A 317 -0.64 -9.62 -1.90
CA PHE A 317 -0.88 -10.90 -1.24
C PHE A 317 -0.02 -12.03 -1.83
N ASN A 318 0.57 -11.83 -3.01
CA ASN A 318 1.41 -12.80 -3.71
C ASN A 318 0.73 -14.18 -3.84
N TRP A 319 -0.59 -14.17 -4.05
CA TRP A 319 -1.33 -15.38 -4.34
C TRP A 319 -0.94 -15.90 -5.72
N GLU A 320 -0.85 -17.21 -5.82
CA GLU A 320 -0.68 -17.89 -7.10
C GLU A 320 -1.92 -17.67 -7.97
N THR A 321 -1.68 -17.56 -9.28
CA THR A 321 -2.75 -17.37 -10.27
C THR A 321 -3.54 -18.66 -10.44
N ASP A 322 -4.86 -18.59 -10.37
CA ASP A 322 -5.76 -19.74 -10.58
C ASP A 322 -6.20 -19.84 -12.04
N PHE A 323 -6.43 -18.70 -12.70
CA PHE A 323 -6.73 -18.65 -14.12
C PHE A 323 -6.40 -17.29 -14.75
N VAL A 324 -6.33 -17.27 -16.08
CA VAL A 324 -6.05 -16.07 -16.87
C VAL A 324 -7.26 -15.76 -17.76
N PHE A 325 -7.73 -14.53 -17.71
CA PHE A 325 -8.71 -14.01 -18.66
C PHE A 325 -7.97 -13.39 -19.85
N HIS A 326 -8.17 -13.94 -21.05
CA HIS A 326 -7.76 -13.30 -22.30
C HIS A 326 -8.92 -12.45 -22.83
N VAL A 327 -8.73 -11.14 -22.88
CA VAL A 327 -9.80 -10.20 -23.24
C VAL A 327 -10.09 -10.29 -24.74
N PRO A 328 -11.31 -10.66 -25.16
CA PRO A 328 -11.64 -10.78 -26.58
C PRO A 328 -11.49 -9.46 -27.33
N ASP A 329 -11.03 -9.52 -28.58
CA ASP A 329 -10.81 -8.34 -29.44
C ASP A 329 -12.07 -7.48 -29.65
N HIS A 330 -13.25 -8.10 -29.54
CA HIS A 330 -14.55 -7.47 -29.76
C HIS A 330 -15.27 -7.10 -28.45
N LEU A 331 -14.64 -7.30 -27.30
CA LEU A 331 -15.24 -6.91 -26.03
C LEU A 331 -15.35 -5.39 -25.97
N LYS A 332 -16.57 -4.88 -25.77
CA LYS A 332 -16.83 -3.45 -25.72
C LYS A 332 -16.13 -2.80 -24.53
N SER A 333 -15.83 -1.52 -24.66
CA SER A 333 -15.39 -0.73 -23.51
C SER A 333 -16.50 -0.69 -22.46
N GLY A 334 -16.13 -0.88 -21.19
CA GLY A 334 -17.09 -0.84 -20.08
C GLY A 334 -16.52 -1.28 -18.76
N VAL A 335 -17.37 -1.27 -17.73
CA VAL A 335 -17.06 -1.82 -16.41
C VAL A 335 -17.57 -3.25 -16.36
N TYR A 336 -16.70 -4.19 -15.99
CA TYR A 336 -16.96 -5.61 -15.93
C TYR A 336 -16.65 -6.17 -14.54
N GLY A 337 -17.15 -7.37 -14.27
CA GLY A 337 -16.86 -8.13 -13.06
C GLY A 337 -16.55 -9.58 -13.39
N ILE A 338 -15.48 -10.10 -12.81
CA ILE A 338 -15.20 -11.54 -12.78
C ILE A 338 -15.95 -12.09 -11.56
N ARG A 339 -17.09 -12.72 -11.84
CA ARG A 339 -17.98 -13.30 -10.82
C ARG A 339 -17.44 -14.67 -10.43
N LEU A 340 -17.13 -14.84 -9.15
CA LEU A 340 -16.81 -16.11 -8.53
C LEU A 340 -18.06 -16.63 -7.80
N THR A 341 -18.38 -17.90 -7.95
CA THR A 341 -19.53 -18.53 -7.31
C THR A 341 -19.16 -19.90 -6.75
N HIS A 342 -19.52 -20.15 -5.50
CA HIS A 342 -19.47 -21.47 -4.86
C HIS A 342 -20.70 -21.62 -3.95
N GLY A 343 -21.61 -22.54 -4.30
CA GLY A 343 -22.89 -22.68 -3.61
C GLY A 343 -23.68 -21.35 -3.57
N ASN A 344 -23.95 -20.85 -2.37
CA ASN A 344 -24.63 -19.56 -2.13
C ASN A 344 -23.65 -18.38 -1.95
N HIS A 345 -22.34 -18.62 -2.06
CA HIS A 345 -21.32 -17.59 -1.89
C HIS A 345 -20.93 -17.02 -3.24
N THR A 346 -20.87 -15.69 -3.31
CA THR A 346 -20.38 -14.98 -4.49
C THR A 346 -19.39 -13.90 -4.10
N ASP A 347 -18.39 -13.71 -4.95
CA ASP A 347 -17.52 -12.54 -4.97
C ASP A 347 -17.45 -12.00 -6.40
N THR A 348 -17.15 -10.72 -6.57
CA THR A 348 -17.03 -10.12 -7.91
C THR A 348 -15.85 -9.18 -7.94
N ILE A 349 -14.86 -9.53 -8.75
CA ILE A 349 -13.64 -8.78 -8.92
C ILE A 349 -13.87 -7.78 -10.06
N PRO A 350 -13.92 -6.46 -9.80
CA PRO A 350 -14.14 -5.48 -10.84
C PRO A 350 -12.96 -5.39 -11.80
N LEU A 351 -13.25 -5.10 -13.06
CA LEU A 351 -12.29 -4.90 -14.13
C LEU A 351 -12.82 -3.86 -15.10
N VAL A 352 -12.01 -2.86 -15.43
CA VAL A 352 -12.35 -1.85 -16.45
C VAL A 352 -11.76 -2.28 -17.79
N VAL A 353 -12.60 -2.40 -18.81
CA VAL A 353 -12.16 -2.68 -20.18
C VAL A 353 -12.13 -1.36 -20.94
N CYS A 354 -10.93 -0.86 -21.20
CA CYS A 354 -10.66 0.30 -22.04
C CYS A 354 -10.91 -0.05 -23.52
N PRO A 355 -11.15 0.93 -24.42
CA PRO A 355 -11.23 0.67 -25.85
C PRO A 355 -9.91 0.08 -26.40
N PRO A 356 -9.88 -0.46 -27.63
CA PRO A 356 -8.61 -0.87 -28.26
C PRO A 356 -7.61 0.30 -28.30
N ARG A 357 -6.32 0.01 -28.16
CA ARG A 357 -5.27 1.04 -28.12
C ARG A 357 -5.28 1.86 -29.42
N GLY A 358 -5.22 3.19 -29.29
CA GLY A 358 -5.26 4.12 -30.42
C GLY A 358 -6.62 4.22 -31.13
N GLN A 359 -7.68 3.62 -30.57
CA GLN A 359 -9.04 3.71 -31.11
C GLN A 359 -9.97 4.42 -30.14
N GLN A 360 -11.00 5.04 -30.73
CA GLN A 360 -12.14 5.63 -30.06
C GLN A 360 -13.38 4.91 -30.59
N THR A 361 -14.21 4.35 -29.70
CA THR A 361 -15.44 3.66 -30.10
C THR A 361 -16.70 4.49 -29.79
N ALA A 362 -16.56 5.55 -28.99
CA ALA A 362 -17.62 6.51 -28.70
C ALA A 362 -17.13 7.96 -28.62
N ARG A 363 -18.06 8.92 -28.75
CA ARG A 363 -17.73 10.36 -28.69
C ARG A 363 -17.46 10.87 -27.28
N LEU A 364 -18.08 10.24 -26.28
CA LEU A 364 -17.93 10.55 -24.86
C LEU A 364 -16.96 9.56 -24.22
N CYS A 365 -16.06 10.06 -23.39
CA CYS A 365 -15.18 9.26 -22.55
C CYS A 365 -15.51 9.47 -21.07
N VAL A 366 -15.70 8.38 -20.32
CA VAL A 366 -15.81 8.40 -18.86
C VAL A 366 -14.46 8.02 -18.26
N LEU A 367 -13.85 8.94 -17.51
CA LEU A 367 -12.61 8.72 -16.78
C LEU A 367 -12.90 8.14 -15.40
N ILE A 368 -12.59 6.85 -15.25
CA ILE A 368 -12.73 6.08 -14.03
C ILE A 368 -11.54 6.32 -13.10
N SER A 369 -11.84 6.59 -11.82
CA SER A 369 -10.86 7.00 -10.81
C SER A 369 -10.22 5.83 -10.05
N THR A 370 -9.53 4.92 -10.77
CA THR A 370 -8.85 3.75 -10.19
C THR A 370 -7.79 4.08 -9.13
N PHE A 371 -7.13 5.25 -9.19
CA PHE A 371 -6.24 5.70 -8.13
C PHE A 371 -7.02 6.01 -6.85
N THR A 372 -8.17 6.69 -6.95
CA THR A 372 -9.06 6.90 -5.81
C THR A 372 -9.54 5.56 -5.23
N TRP A 373 -9.95 4.62 -6.09
CA TRP A 373 -10.38 3.29 -5.66
C TRP A 373 -9.29 2.57 -4.85
N THR A 374 -8.04 2.63 -5.33
CA THR A 374 -6.88 2.01 -4.69
C THR A 374 -6.52 2.70 -3.37
N VAL A 375 -6.47 4.04 -3.35
CA VAL A 375 -6.12 4.80 -2.14
C VAL A 375 -7.14 4.62 -1.01
N TYR A 376 -8.42 4.46 -1.36
CA TYR A 376 -9.48 4.10 -0.44
C TYR A 376 -9.66 2.59 -0.23
N GLY A 377 -8.87 1.74 -0.88
CA GLY A 377 -8.98 0.28 -0.79
C GLY A 377 -9.03 -0.20 0.67
N ASN A 378 -10.09 -0.92 1.03
CA ASN A 378 -10.37 -1.39 2.40
C ASN A 378 -10.47 -0.28 3.46
N HIS A 379 -11.06 0.87 3.15
CA HIS A 379 -11.22 1.98 4.11
C HIS A 379 -11.94 1.56 5.41
N ALA A 380 -11.27 1.67 6.58
CA ALA A 380 -11.90 1.41 7.89
C ALA A 380 -11.36 2.25 9.09
N ARG A 381 -11.52 3.59 9.06
CA ARG A 381 -11.57 4.44 10.30
C ARG A 381 -12.99 4.40 10.89
N PRO A 382 -13.35 4.97 12.07
CA PRO A 382 -14.64 4.61 12.64
C PRO A 382 -15.77 5.23 11.80
N ASP A 383 -16.30 4.43 10.90
CA ASP A 383 -17.55 4.66 10.19
C ASP A 383 -18.47 3.45 10.36
N TYR A 384 -17.93 2.23 10.49
CA TYR A 384 -18.73 1.00 10.61
C TYR A 384 -19.47 0.83 11.95
N ASN A 385 -20.73 0.43 11.87
CA ASN A 385 -21.53 -0.07 13.00
C ASN A 385 -22.09 -1.46 12.66
N ALA A 386 -22.09 -2.37 13.62
CA ALA A 386 -22.60 -3.73 13.43
C ALA A 386 -24.07 -3.79 12.99
N ASN A 387 -24.88 -2.79 13.33
CA ASN A 387 -26.28 -2.69 12.89
C ASN A 387 -26.42 -2.49 11.37
N TRP A 388 -25.36 -2.15 10.64
CA TRP A 388 -25.39 -2.06 9.18
C TRP A 388 -25.67 -3.40 8.52
N GLN A 389 -25.39 -4.51 9.21
CA GLN A 389 -25.69 -5.86 8.74
C GLN A 389 -27.18 -6.07 8.45
N ASP A 390 -28.07 -5.36 9.14
CA ASP A 390 -29.52 -5.46 8.90
C ASP A 390 -29.89 -4.85 7.54
N LYS A 391 -29.39 -3.65 7.24
CA LYS A 391 -29.57 -3.01 5.93
C LYS A 391 -28.92 -3.83 4.81
N ILE A 392 -27.72 -4.36 5.06
CA ILE A 392 -27.00 -5.21 4.09
C ILE A 392 -27.84 -6.43 3.71
N LYS A 393 -28.38 -7.16 4.69
CA LYS A 393 -29.25 -8.30 4.45
C LYS A 393 -30.55 -7.90 3.75
N GLN A 394 -31.20 -6.83 4.22
CA GLN A 394 -32.46 -6.36 3.65
C GLN A 394 -32.34 -5.99 2.18
N TRP A 395 -31.20 -5.40 1.78
CA TRP A 395 -30.95 -4.94 0.42
C TRP A 395 -30.26 -5.99 -0.46
N ASN A 396 -30.00 -7.20 0.08
CA ASN A 396 -29.17 -8.22 -0.58
C ASN A 396 -27.83 -7.64 -1.08
N ALA A 397 -27.25 -6.75 -0.27
CA ALA A 397 -26.00 -6.05 -0.53
C ALA A 397 -24.79 -6.94 -0.22
N TYR A 398 -23.59 -6.49 -0.60
CA TYR A 398 -22.37 -7.24 -0.35
C TYR A 398 -22.12 -7.42 1.16
N PRO A 399 -21.92 -8.67 1.65
CA PRO A 399 -22.03 -8.98 3.08
C PRO A 399 -20.77 -8.66 3.91
N TRP A 400 -19.61 -8.50 3.26
CA TRP A 400 -18.32 -8.42 3.95
C TRP A 400 -17.87 -6.97 4.10
N ASN A 401 -17.34 -6.61 5.27
CA ASN A 401 -16.87 -5.26 5.56
C ASN A 401 -15.41 -5.26 6.05
N PRO A 402 -14.52 -4.40 5.49
CA PRO A 402 -13.11 -4.36 5.87
C PRO A 402 -12.88 -4.05 7.35
N ALA A 403 -13.82 -3.40 8.06
CA ALA A 403 -13.71 -3.17 9.49
C ALA A 403 -13.68 -4.46 10.33
N ALA A 404 -14.31 -5.55 9.83
CA ALA A 404 -14.26 -6.88 10.43
C ALA A 404 -13.03 -7.70 9.98
N PHE A 405 -12.34 -7.24 8.92
CA PHE A 405 -11.26 -7.95 8.23
C PHE A 405 -10.00 -7.09 8.09
N ARG A 406 -9.65 -6.32 9.13
CA ARG A 406 -8.54 -5.34 9.09
C ARG A 406 -7.19 -5.93 8.68
N HIS A 407 -6.97 -7.22 8.96
CA HIS A 407 -5.76 -7.94 8.60
C HIS A 407 -5.59 -8.10 7.08
N TYR A 408 -6.63 -7.88 6.27
CA TYR A 408 -6.49 -7.76 4.80
C TYR A 408 -5.83 -6.43 4.36
N GLY A 409 -5.34 -5.66 5.32
CA GLY A 409 -4.75 -4.33 5.19
C GLY A 409 -5.80 -3.23 5.09
N LEU A 410 -5.40 -2.02 5.48
CA LEU A 410 -6.28 -0.85 5.52
C LEU A 410 -5.97 0.15 4.39
N SER A 411 -6.82 1.15 4.24
CA SER A 411 -6.60 2.26 3.30
C SER A 411 -5.69 3.34 3.89
N THR A 412 -5.18 4.24 3.05
CA THR A 412 -4.31 5.39 3.45
C THR A 412 -4.98 6.43 4.35
N TYR A 413 -6.24 6.21 4.70
CA TYR A 413 -6.93 7.02 5.69
C TYR A 413 -6.79 6.44 7.08
N ASN A 414 -6.09 5.33 7.28
CA ASN A 414 -5.93 4.68 8.57
C ASN A 414 -4.56 4.95 9.19
N PHE A 415 -4.30 4.35 10.33
CA PHE A 415 -2.99 4.30 10.95
C PHE A 415 -2.50 2.84 10.91
N HIS A 416 -1.18 2.67 10.83
CA HIS A 416 -0.53 1.41 11.17
C HIS A 416 -0.75 1.09 12.65
N SER A 417 -0.43 -0.13 13.05
CA SER A 417 -0.57 -0.60 14.42
C SER A 417 0.30 0.17 15.43
N ASP A 418 1.32 0.91 14.96
CA ASP A 418 2.20 1.77 15.75
C ASP A 418 1.76 3.24 15.83
N GLY A 419 0.60 3.55 15.23
CA GLY A 419 0.00 4.89 15.22
C GLY A 419 0.57 5.82 14.14
N SER A 420 1.52 5.37 13.32
CA SER A 420 1.95 6.12 12.14
C SER A 420 0.88 6.07 11.02
N GLY A 421 0.90 7.06 10.13
CA GLY A 421 -0.08 7.14 9.04
C GLY A 421 0.24 6.21 7.89
N ILE A 422 -0.76 5.46 7.39
CA ILE A 422 -0.57 4.58 6.23
C ILE A 422 -0.40 5.42 4.97
N CYS A 423 0.81 5.44 4.40
CA CYS A 423 1.15 6.22 3.21
C CYS A 423 1.06 5.45 1.89
N HIS A 424 1.00 4.11 1.94
CA HIS A 424 0.89 3.26 0.76
C HIS A 424 -0.49 2.58 0.65
N SER A 425 -0.92 2.25 -0.56
CA SER A 425 -2.05 1.36 -0.82
C SER A 425 -1.90 0.64 -2.15
N SER A 426 -2.55 -0.51 -2.29
CA SER A 426 -2.49 -1.33 -3.50
C SER A 426 -3.80 -2.10 -3.75
N HIS A 427 -4.04 -2.42 -5.01
CA HIS A 427 -5.13 -3.26 -5.48
C HIS A 427 -4.76 -4.75 -5.66
N LEU A 428 -3.50 -5.13 -5.43
CA LEU A 428 -3.01 -6.52 -5.49
C LEU A 428 -3.40 -7.34 -4.25
N ARG A 429 -4.64 -7.17 -3.81
CA ARG A 429 -5.27 -7.82 -2.66
C ARG A 429 -6.78 -7.68 -2.76
N PRO A 430 -7.57 -8.51 -2.06
CA PRO A 430 -9.03 -8.36 -2.03
C PRO A 430 -9.45 -6.99 -1.44
N LEU A 431 -10.03 -6.11 -2.28
CA LEU A 431 -10.55 -4.80 -1.88
C LEU A 431 -12.07 -4.84 -1.65
N PHE A 432 -12.51 -5.05 -0.41
CA PHE A 432 -13.92 -5.32 -0.05
C PHE A 432 -14.87 -4.23 -0.56
N ASN A 433 -14.41 -3.00 -0.48
CA ASN A 433 -15.17 -1.82 -0.87
C ASN A 433 -15.22 -1.56 -2.38
N LEU A 434 -14.64 -2.42 -3.21
CA LEU A 434 -14.80 -2.38 -4.67
C LEU A 434 -15.83 -3.40 -5.18
N ARG A 435 -16.53 -4.14 -4.33
CA ARG A 435 -17.55 -5.09 -4.79
C ARG A 435 -18.86 -4.40 -5.17
N PRO A 436 -19.56 -4.84 -6.23
CA PRO A 436 -20.94 -4.44 -6.46
C PRO A 436 -21.79 -4.67 -5.22
N GLY A 437 -22.67 -3.72 -4.88
CA GLY A 437 -23.49 -3.83 -3.69
C GLY A 437 -22.79 -3.48 -2.37
N TYR A 438 -21.52 -3.08 -2.33
CA TYR A 438 -20.90 -2.66 -1.06
C TYR A 438 -21.44 -1.30 -0.60
N LEU A 439 -21.90 -1.25 0.66
CA LEU A 439 -22.37 -0.03 1.31
C LEU A 439 -21.24 0.62 2.12
N THR A 440 -20.87 1.85 1.78
CA THR A 440 -19.80 2.56 2.50
C THR A 440 -20.30 3.13 3.83
N PHE A 441 -21.51 3.71 3.84
CA PHE A 441 -22.15 4.29 5.02
C PHE A 441 -23.54 3.70 5.22
N GLY A 442 -23.60 2.53 5.87
CA GLY A 442 -24.85 1.80 6.08
C GLY A 442 -25.90 2.56 6.90
N ALA A 443 -25.47 3.52 7.74
CA ALA A 443 -26.37 4.35 8.54
C ALA A 443 -27.06 5.49 7.77
N SER A 444 -26.67 5.75 6.52
CA SER A 444 -27.28 6.83 5.73
C SER A 444 -28.74 6.52 5.34
N GLU A 445 -29.57 7.56 5.31
CA GLU A 445 -30.94 7.49 4.77
C GLU A 445 -30.95 7.25 3.25
N CYS A 446 -29.90 7.67 2.53
CA CYS A 446 -29.72 7.38 1.11
C CYS A 446 -28.96 6.06 0.90
N SER A 447 -28.49 5.80 -0.33
CA SER A 447 -27.68 4.60 -0.62
C SER A 447 -26.36 4.57 0.17
N GLY A 448 -25.81 5.73 0.57
CA GLY A 448 -24.59 5.81 1.38
C GLY A 448 -23.34 5.28 0.67
N LEU A 449 -23.26 5.48 -0.66
CA LEU A 449 -22.20 4.94 -1.52
C LEU A 449 -21.03 5.92 -1.70
N ARG A 450 -19.89 5.38 -2.11
CA ARG A 450 -18.69 6.13 -2.57
C ARG A 450 -18.03 5.40 -3.72
N HIS A 451 -17.24 6.14 -4.53
CA HIS A 451 -16.31 5.59 -5.52
C HIS A 451 -16.99 4.60 -6.46
N PHE A 452 -16.50 3.36 -6.59
CA PHE A 452 -16.99 2.35 -7.54
C PHE A 452 -18.52 2.25 -7.63
N GLN A 453 -19.23 2.10 -6.51
CA GLN A 453 -20.68 1.94 -6.53
C GLN A 453 -21.39 3.25 -6.90
N ALA A 454 -20.88 4.40 -6.45
CA ALA A 454 -21.44 5.71 -6.78
C ALA A 454 -21.16 6.11 -8.24
N ASP A 455 -19.98 5.78 -8.76
CA ASP A 455 -19.57 6.03 -10.16
C ASP A 455 -20.50 5.29 -11.14
N SER A 456 -21.05 4.13 -10.72
CA SER A 456 -22.01 3.37 -11.53
C SER A 456 -23.36 4.09 -11.77
N HIS A 457 -23.68 5.12 -10.98
CA HIS A 457 -24.87 5.95 -11.25
C HIS A 457 -24.74 6.69 -12.58
N LEU A 458 -23.53 7.11 -12.95
CA LEU A 458 -23.29 7.75 -14.24
C LEU A 458 -23.43 6.76 -15.40
N THR A 459 -22.86 5.56 -15.28
CA THR A 459 -22.98 4.52 -16.33
C THR A 459 -24.43 4.06 -16.49
N ALA A 460 -25.14 3.83 -15.40
CA ALA A 460 -26.56 3.48 -15.44
C ALA A 460 -27.41 4.58 -16.11
N TRP A 461 -27.10 5.86 -15.85
CA TRP A 461 -27.79 6.97 -16.51
C TRP A 461 -27.48 7.07 -18.01
N LEU A 462 -26.22 6.88 -18.40
CA LEU A 462 -25.82 6.89 -19.83
C LEU A 462 -26.51 5.77 -20.62
N GLU A 463 -26.53 4.55 -20.06
CA GLU A 463 -27.22 3.39 -20.66
C GLU A 463 -28.73 3.63 -20.74
N ALA A 464 -29.36 4.15 -19.68
CA ALA A 464 -30.79 4.46 -19.68
C ALA A 464 -31.18 5.57 -20.67
N LYS A 465 -30.22 6.37 -21.13
CA LYS A 465 -30.40 7.45 -22.10
C LYS A 465 -29.89 7.09 -23.50
N ASP A 466 -29.41 5.87 -23.71
CA ASP A 466 -28.88 5.38 -24.99
C ASP A 466 -27.73 6.25 -25.51
N TYR A 467 -26.84 6.70 -24.61
CA TYR A 467 -25.61 7.39 -24.98
C TYR A 467 -24.46 6.39 -25.09
N ASP A 468 -23.79 6.36 -26.26
CA ASP A 468 -22.53 5.63 -26.41
C ASP A 468 -21.39 6.32 -25.64
N TYR A 469 -20.60 5.53 -24.91
CA TYR A 469 -19.42 6.00 -24.19
C TYR A 469 -18.31 4.96 -24.16
N ASP A 470 -17.06 5.44 -24.15
CA ASP A 470 -15.90 4.65 -23.77
C ASP A 470 -15.61 4.89 -22.29
N VAL A 471 -15.03 3.91 -21.61
CA VAL A 471 -14.44 4.07 -20.28
C VAL A 471 -12.93 3.96 -20.38
N ILE A 472 -12.22 4.86 -19.72
CA ILE A 472 -10.77 4.76 -19.51
C ILE A 472 -10.47 4.91 -18.03
N THR A 473 -9.27 4.54 -17.61
CA THR A 473 -8.81 4.70 -16.22
C THR A 473 -7.75 5.79 -16.10
N ASP A 474 -7.58 6.31 -14.88
CA ASP A 474 -6.44 7.19 -14.57
C ASP A 474 -5.08 6.49 -14.73
N GLU A 475 -5.03 5.16 -14.62
CA GLU A 475 -3.86 4.35 -14.99
C GLU A 475 -3.55 4.45 -16.50
N ALA A 476 -4.54 4.18 -17.37
CA ALA A 476 -4.36 4.31 -18.82
C ALA A 476 -3.99 5.75 -19.23
N LEU A 477 -4.58 6.74 -18.57
CA LEU A 477 -4.28 8.15 -18.77
C LEU A 477 -2.87 8.53 -18.30
N HIS A 478 -2.39 7.94 -17.20
CA HIS A 478 -1.02 8.12 -16.73
C HIS A 478 0.00 7.59 -17.74
N GLU A 479 -0.28 6.42 -18.34
CA GLU A 479 0.61 5.78 -19.31
C GLU A 479 0.62 6.44 -20.69
N GLU A 480 -0.55 6.86 -21.19
CA GLU A 480 -0.72 7.32 -22.58
C GLU A 480 -0.81 8.84 -22.71
N GLY A 481 -1.00 9.56 -21.60
CA GLY A 481 -1.01 11.01 -21.57
C GLY A 481 -2.19 11.63 -22.34
N ALA A 482 -2.02 12.88 -22.78
CA ALA A 482 -3.09 13.67 -23.40
C ALA A 482 -3.60 13.08 -24.72
N GLU A 483 -2.76 12.34 -25.45
CA GLU A 483 -3.10 11.74 -26.74
C GLU A 483 -4.26 10.76 -26.62
N LEU A 484 -4.39 10.07 -25.48
CA LEU A 484 -5.53 9.20 -25.18
C LEU A 484 -6.86 9.97 -25.21
N LEU A 485 -6.85 11.25 -24.80
CA LEU A 485 -8.05 12.08 -24.69
C LEU A 485 -8.40 12.82 -25.98
N THR A 486 -7.41 13.13 -26.81
CA THR A 486 -7.54 13.98 -28.01
C THR A 486 -8.69 13.61 -28.95
N PRO A 487 -9.00 12.32 -29.22
CA PRO A 487 -10.08 11.95 -30.14
C PRO A 487 -11.48 12.25 -29.58
N TYR A 488 -11.64 12.33 -28.26
CA TYR A 488 -12.94 12.48 -27.63
C TYR A 488 -13.50 13.89 -27.76
N ALA A 489 -14.79 13.97 -28.08
CA ALA A 489 -15.49 15.24 -28.10
C ALA A 489 -15.72 15.78 -26.69
N ALA A 490 -15.93 14.88 -25.72
CA ALA A 490 -16.04 15.23 -24.32
C ALA A 490 -15.46 14.13 -23.43
N VAL A 491 -14.85 14.54 -22.32
CA VAL A 491 -14.38 13.66 -21.25
C VAL A 491 -15.14 14.04 -19.98
N THR A 492 -15.65 13.07 -19.24
CA THR A 492 -16.30 13.29 -17.96
C THR A 492 -15.68 12.47 -16.84
N THR A 493 -15.64 13.00 -15.63
CA THR A 493 -15.19 12.26 -14.44
C THR A 493 -16.33 11.48 -13.80
N GLY A 494 -15.99 10.49 -12.98
CA GLY A 494 -16.90 9.95 -11.98
C GLY A 494 -17.22 10.92 -10.84
N THR A 495 -17.74 10.37 -9.74
CA THR A 495 -18.31 11.13 -8.61
C THR A 495 -17.26 11.75 -7.68
N HIS A 496 -16.04 11.19 -7.62
CA HIS A 496 -15.01 11.60 -6.66
C HIS A 496 -13.56 11.34 -7.19
N PRO A 497 -13.09 12.08 -8.21
CA PRO A 497 -11.75 11.93 -8.80
C PRO A 497 -10.67 12.61 -7.94
N GLU A 498 -10.50 12.20 -6.68
CA GLU A 498 -9.69 12.92 -5.69
C GLU A 498 -8.17 12.82 -5.90
N TYR A 499 -7.67 11.69 -6.40
CA TYR A 499 -6.24 11.34 -6.41
C TYR A 499 -5.67 11.33 -7.83
N HIS A 500 -4.60 12.09 -8.05
CA HIS A 500 -3.97 12.21 -9.36
C HIS A 500 -2.45 12.23 -9.28
N THR A 501 -1.81 11.57 -10.24
CA THR A 501 -0.38 11.72 -10.56
C THR A 501 -0.15 13.02 -11.34
N ARG A 502 1.11 13.43 -11.49
CA ARG A 502 1.45 14.60 -12.32
C ARG A 502 0.99 14.40 -13.76
N GLU A 503 1.24 13.21 -14.30
CA GLU A 503 0.99 12.84 -15.69
C GLU A 503 -0.51 12.90 -16.02
N THR A 504 -1.37 12.37 -15.14
CA THR A 504 -2.83 12.48 -15.34
C THR A 504 -3.33 13.91 -15.28
N LEU A 505 -2.78 14.73 -14.38
CA LEU A 505 -3.17 16.13 -14.25
C LEU A 505 -2.69 16.96 -15.46
N ASP A 506 -1.49 16.67 -15.97
CA ASP A 506 -0.94 17.27 -17.20
C ASP A 506 -1.77 16.89 -18.42
N ALA A 507 -2.15 15.62 -18.55
CA ALA A 507 -2.96 15.13 -19.65
C ALA A 507 -4.34 15.81 -19.71
N LEU A 508 -5.05 15.91 -18.57
CA LEU A 508 -6.34 16.58 -18.48
C LEU A 508 -6.24 18.08 -18.79
N GLN A 509 -5.19 18.72 -18.28
CA GLN A 509 -4.96 20.14 -18.53
C GLN A 509 -4.67 20.39 -20.02
N ALA A 510 -3.81 19.58 -20.62
CA ALA A 510 -3.47 19.68 -22.05
C ALA A 510 -4.70 19.45 -22.94
N TYR A 511 -5.50 18.42 -22.66
CA TYR A 511 -6.74 18.15 -23.38
C TYR A 511 -7.68 19.37 -23.37
N ARG A 512 -7.94 19.95 -22.20
CA ARG A 512 -8.76 21.15 -22.08
C ARG A 512 -8.15 22.36 -22.80
N ASP A 513 -6.86 22.61 -22.60
CA ASP A 513 -6.17 23.78 -23.17
C ASP A 513 -6.07 23.73 -24.70
N GLN A 514 -6.20 22.54 -25.28
CA GLN A 514 -6.25 22.31 -26.74
C GLN A 514 -7.69 22.30 -27.30
N GLY A 515 -8.68 22.72 -26.51
CA GLY A 515 -10.07 22.85 -26.95
C GLY A 515 -10.98 21.68 -26.58
N GLY A 516 -10.47 20.68 -25.85
CA GLY A 516 -11.27 19.57 -25.34
C GLY A 516 -12.29 20.01 -24.29
N HIS A 517 -13.43 19.31 -24.24
CA HIS A 517 -14.49 19.57 -23.27
C HIS A 517 -14.40 18.61 -22.08
N LEU A 518 -14.16 19.13 -20.88
CA LEU A 518 -14.07 18.37 -19.63
C LEU A 518 -15.30 18.66 -18.74
N ALA A 519 -16.08 17.62 -18.45
CA ALA A 519 -17.22 17.67 -17.53
C ALA A 519 -16.84 17.05 -16.18
N TYR A 520 -16.58 17.89 -15.18
CA TYR A 520 -16.34 17.46 -13.80
C TYR A 520 -17.68 17.32 -13.06
N LEU A 521 -18.18 16.07 -12.96
CA LEU A 521 -19.49 15.73 -12.39
C LEU A 521 -19.41 15.19 -10.96
N GLY A 522 -18.38 15.59 -10.22
CA GLY A 522 -18.06 15.05 -8.89
C GLY A 522 -17.79 16.10 -7.81
N GLY A 523 -17.40 15.61 -6.64
CA GLY A 523 -16.94 16.38 -5.49
C GLY A 523 -15.48 16.08 -5.15
N ASN A 524 -14.80 17.03 -4.50
CA ASN A 524 -13.41 16.89 -4.01
C ASN A 524 -12.39 16.36 -5.04
N GLY A 525 -12.59 16.65 -6.32
CA GLY A 525 -11.69 16.22 -7.40
C GLY A 525 -10.34 16.92 -7.39
N PHE A 526 -9.32 16.23 -7.91
CA PHE A 526 -7.97 16.74 -8.14
C PHE A 526 -7.28 17.29 -6.89
N TYR A 527 -7.60 16.73 -5.71
CA TYR A 527 -7.23 17.30 -4.42
C TYR A 527 -5.82 16.87 -4.00
N TRP A 528 -5.56 15.56 -3.98
CA TRP A 528 -4.31 14.97 -3.53
C TRP A 528 -3.41 14.58 -4.69
N ARG A 529 -2.12 14.86 -4.51
CA ARG A 529 -1.07 14.31 -5.35
C ARG A 529 -0.70 12.91 -4.87
N VAL A 530 -0.54 12.00 -5.82
CA VAL A 530 -0.01 10.65 -5.60
C VAL A 530 1.13 10.32 -6.56
N ALA A 531 1.90 9.31 -6.22
CA ALA A 531 2.91 8.70 -7.07
C ALA A 531 2.65 7.19 -7.19
N LEU A 532 3.01 6.60 -8.33
CA LEU A 532 2.97 5.15 -8.54
C LEU A 532 4.35 4.56 -8.33
N HIS A 533 4.42 3.34 -7.79
CA HIS A 533 5.71 2.67 -7.61
C HIS A 533 6.29 2.26 -8.96
N PRO A 534 7.56 2.58 -9.28
CA PRO A 534 8.12 2.33 -10.61
C PRO A 534 8.24 0.84 -10.95
N GLU A 535 8.40 -0.02 -9.94
CA GLU A 535 8.50 -1.49 -10.10
C GLU A 535 7.17 -2.23 -9.87
N ASN A 536 6.15 -1.57 -9.30
CA ASN A 536 4.86 -2.19 -9.02
C ASN A 536 3.73 -1.18 -9.27
N LYS A 537 3.15 -1.25 -10.48
CA LYS A 537 2.08 -0.34 -10.91
C LYS A 537 0.81 -0.41 -10.07
N GLY A 538 0.62 -1.49 -9.31
CA GLY A 538 -0.52 -1.64 -8.40
C GLY A 538 -0.40 -0.83 -7.12
N LEU A 539 0.78 -0.33 -6.79
CA LEU A 539 1.09 0.38 -5.55
C LEU A 539 1.11 1.90 -5.75
N ILE A 540 0.44 2.60 -4.84
CA ILE A 540 0.32 4.06 -4.83
C ILE A 540 0.82 4.62 -3.49
N GLU A 541 1.59 5.70 -3.55
CA GLU A 541 2.01 6.49 -2.39
C GLU A 541 1.28 7.83 -2.30
N ILE A 542 0.92 8.20 -1.08
CA ILE A 542 0.53 9.54 -0.69
C ILE A 542 1.32 10.02 0.53
N ARG A 543 1.87 11.23 0.45
CA ARG A 543 2.41 11.98 1.60
C ARG A 543 1.44 13.10 1.97
N ARG A 544 0.82 13.03 3.16
CA ARG A 544 -0.16 14.04 3.64
C ARG A 544 0.51 15.28 4.25
N ALA A 545 1.30 15.99 3.44
CA ALA A 545 2.08 17.16 3.84
C ALA A 545 1.21 18.44 4.05
N GLU A 546 1.70 19.34 4.92
CA GLU A 546 1.23 20.71 5.19
C GLU A 546 -0.22 20.90 5.70
N GLY A 547 -1.24 20.71 4.86
CA GLY A 547 -2.60 21.16 5.15
C GLY A 547 -3.70 20.34 4.48
N GLY A 548 -4.93 20.84 4.55
CA GLY A 548 -6.13 20.15 4.08
C GLY A 548 -6.80 19.29 5.15
N ILE A 549 -7.96 18.72 4.82
CA ILE A 549 -8.61 17.72 5.68
C ILE A 549 -7.81 16.43 5.56
N ARG A 550 -7.23 16.00 6.67
CA ARG A 550 -6.30 14.87 6.70
C ARG A 550 -6.69 13.87 7.77
N ALA A 551 -6.57 12.60 7.43
CA ALA A 551 -6.66 11.52 8.39
C ALA A 551 -5.42 11.51 9.32
N TRP A 552 -4.25 11.79 8.78
CA TRP A 552 -2.98 11.86 9.51
C TRP A 552 -2.06 12.84 8.79
N ALA A 553 -1.02 13.33 9.46
CA ALA A 553 -0.02 14.22 8.88
C ALA A 553 1.31 13.48 8.77
N ALA A 554 2.01 13.65 7.65
CA ALA A 554 3.40 13.22 7.54
C ALA A 554 4.27 14.03 8.52
N GLU A 555 5.35 13.42 9.02
CA GLU A 555 6.30 14.12 9.88
C GLU A 555 7.15 15.13 9.08
N PRO A 556 7.71 16.17 9.74
CA PRO A 556 8.69 17.04 9.11
C PRO A 556 9.84 16.24 8.46
N GLY A 557 10.27 16.69 7.29
CA GLY A 557 11.28 16.02 6.48
C GLY A 557 10.72 14.93 5.54
N GLU A 558 9.51 14.42 5.77
CA GLU A 558 8.98 13.22 5.08
C GLU A 558 7.85 13.54 4.10
N TYR A 559 7.91 14.74 3.50
CA TYR A 559 6.87 15.26 2.61
C TYR A 559 7.07 14.88 1.14
N TYR A 560 8.29 14.50 0.78
CA TYR A 560 8.63 14.11 -0.58
C TYR A 560 8.38 12.61 -0.77
N SER A 561 7.72 12.26 -1.88
CA SER A 561 7.47 10.87 -2.27
C SER A 561 8.78 10.11 -2.41
N ALA A 562 8.80 8.87 -1.92
CA ALA A 562 9.90 7.94 -2.18
C ALA A 562 9.87 7.42 -3.62
N MET A 563 8.67 7.29 -4.21
CA MET A 563 8.47 6.71 -5.54
C MET A 563 8.97 7.61 -6.68
N ASP A 564 8.64 8.90 -6.67
CA ASP A 564 9.02 9.84 -7.75
C ASP A 564 9.94 11.00 -7.29
N GLY A 565 10.26 11.07 -5.99
CA GLY A 565 11.16 12.08 -5.41
C GLY A 565 10.57 13.49 -5.33
N THR A 566 9.28 13.65 -5.60
CA THR A 566 8.66 14.97 -5.71
C THR A 566 7.87 15.35 -4.46
N TYR A 567 7.56 16.64 -4.34
CA TYR A 567 6.81 17.15 -3.21
C TYR A 567 5.37 16.62 -3.19
N GLY A 568 4.98 15.94 -2.11
CA GLY A 568 3.65 15.40 -1.93
C GLY A 568 2.60 16.45 -1.54
N GLY A 569 1.57 16.00 -0.83
CA GLY A 569 0.52 16.85 -0.32
C GLY A 569 -0.54 17.24 -1.36
N LEU A 570 -1.12 18.43 -1.18
CA LEU A 570 -2.20 18.92 -2.03
C LEU A 570 -1.67 19.47 -3.35
N TRP A 571 -2.41 19.29 -4.44
CA TRP A 571 -2.12 19.95 -5.71
C TRP A 571 -2.12 21.48 -5.60
N ARG A 572 -2.97 22.05 -4.73
CA ARG A 572 -2.95 23.48 -4.38
C ARG A 572 -1.60 23.94 -3.82
N ARG A 573 -0.94 23.11 -3.01
CA ARG A 573 0.38 23.43 -2.42
C ARG A 573 1.53 23.22 -3.40
N ASN A 574 1.30 22.39 -4.41
CA ASN A 574 2.15 22.27 -5.59
C ASN A 574 1.88 23.35 -6.65
N GLY A 575 1.16 24.43 -6.31
CA GLY A 575 0.89 25.53 -7.23
C GLY A 575 -0.12 25.22 -8.35
N ARG A 576 -0.84 24.09 -8.27
CA ARG A 576 -1.80 23.61 -9.27
C ARG A 576 -3.19 23.33 -8.66
N PRO A 577 -3.87 24.34 -8.09
CA PRO A 577 -5.15 24.10 -7.42
C PRO A 577 -6.23 23.59 -8.41
N PRO A 578 -7.19 22.75 -7.97
CA PRO A 578 -8.24 22.18 -8.83
C PRO A 578 -9.03 23.21 -9.64
N GLN A 579 -9.23 24.41 -9.09
CA GLN A 579 -9.91 25.53 -9.76
C GLN A 579 -9.25 25.89 -11.09
N ARG A 580 -7.93 25.74 -11.19
CA ARG A 580 -7.22 25.99 -12.45
C ARG A 580 -7.54 24.95 -13.50
N LEU A 581 -7.97 23.73 -13.16
CA LEU A 581 -8.34 22.69 -14.11
C LEU A 581 -9.85 22.73 -14.44
N ALA A 582 -10.69 22.71 -13.40
CA ALA A 582 -12.13 22.47 -13.52
C ALA A 582 -13.00 23.69 -13.13
N GLY A 583 -12.41 24.85 -12.84
CA GLY A 583 -13.11 26.06 -12.41
C GLY A 583 -13.53 26.07 -10.94
N VAL A 584 -13.75 24.90 -10.34
CA VAL A 584 -14.11 24.72 -8.92
C VAL A 584 -13.10 23.82 -8.20
N GLY A 585 -13.16 23.78 -6.87
CA GLY A 585 -12.34 22.88 -6.06
C GLY A 585 -12.94 22.66 -4.68
N PHE A 586 -12.32 21.79 -3.89
CA PHE A 586 -12.82 21.43 -2.56
C PHE A 586 -13.10 22.66 -1.68
N SER A 587 -14.27 22.68 -1.05
CA SER A 587 -14.73 23.76 -0.17
C SER A 587 -15.16 23.23 1.20
N ALA A 588 -16.02 22.20 1.24
CA ALA A 588 -16.54 21.61 2.47
C ALA A 588 -16.93 20.14 2.25
N GLN A 589 -17.09 19.40 3.35
CA GLN A 589 -17.63 18.04 3.39
C GLN A 589 -18.70 17.94 4.49
N GLY A 590 -19.66 17.02 4.35
CA GLY A 590 -20.80 16.87 5.27
C GLY A 590 -21.15 15.41 5.58
N THR A 591 -22.27 15.20 6.26
CA THR A 591 -22.73 13.91 6.81
C THR A 591 -23.55 13.07 5.81
N PHE A 592 -23.21 13.09 4.53
CA PHE A 592 -23.94 12.35 3.47
C PHE A 592 -25.40 12.75 3.23
N SER A 593 -25.75 14.01 3.50
CA SER A 593 -27.00 14.63 3.07
C SER A 593 -26.78 15.49 1.82
N GLY A 594 -27.56 15.24 0.78
CA GLY A 594 -27.61 16.09 -0.42
C GLY A 594 -28.64 17.21 -0.27
N SER A 595 -28.44 18.31 -0.98
CA SER A 595 -29.45 19.36 -1.15
C SER A 595 -29.52 19.77 -2.63
N TYR A 596 -30.37 20.72 -2.95
CA TYR A 596 -30.57 21.22 -4.31
C TYR A 596 -29.68 22.42 -4.61
N TYR A 597 -29.45 22.67 -5.90
CA TYR A 597 -28.87 23.91 -6.39
C TYR A 597 -29.97 24.96 -6.59
N ARG A 598 -29.60 26.24 -6.52
CA ARG A 598 -30.45 27.36 -6.97
C ARG A 598 -29.73 28.12 -8.06
N ARG A 599 -30.46 28.50 -9.09
CA ARG A 599 -29.95 29.30 -10.20
C ARG A 599 -29.47 30.68 -9.74
N THR A 600 -28.24 31.02 -10.09
CA THR A 600 -27.70 32.36 -9.87
C THR A 600 -28.21 33.32 -10.95
N SER A 601 -28.10 34.63 -10.73
CA SER A 601 -28.46 35.64 -11.75
C SER A 601 -27.71 35.44 -13.08
N ALA A 602 -26.46 34.98 -13.03
CA ALA A 602 -25.66 34.71 -14.22
C ALA A 602 -26.22 33.55 -15.08
N SER A 603 -26.99 32.63 -14.49
CA SER A 603 -27.58 31.50 -15.21
C SER A 603 -28.70 31.88 -16.18
N TYR A 604 -29.20 33.11 -16.12
CA TYR A 604 -30.23 33.64 -17.03
C TYR A 604 -29.64 34.44 -18.21
N ASP A 605 -28.31 34.54 -18.31
CA ASP A 605 -27.64 35.11 -19.47
C ASP A 605 -27.87 34.21 -20.71
N GLN A 606 -28.24 34.83 -21.84
CA GLN A 606 -28.58 34.13 -23.08
C GLN A 606 -27.49 33.16 -23.55
N LYS A 607 -26.21 33.43 -23.25
CA LYS A 607 -25.10 32.53 -23.61
C LYS A 607 -25.16 31.15 -22.94
N PHE A 608 -25.90 31.04 -21.84
CA PHE A 608 -26.12 29.78 -21.11
C PHE A 608 -27.51 29.19 -21.32
N ALA A 609 -28.37 29.80 -22.16
CA ALA A 609 -29.75 29.35 -22.36
C ALA A 609 -29.83 27.87 -22.76
N TRP A 610 -28.88 27.39 -23.57
CA TRP A 610 -28.79 25.99 -23.99
C TRP A 610 -28.56 25.00 -22.83
N LEU A 611 -27.86 25.41 -21.76
CA LEU A 611 -27.56 24.56 -20.61
C LEU A 611 -28.79 24.38 -19.71
N PHE A 612 -29.69 25.36 -19.69
CA PHE A 612 -30.91 25.38 -18.88
C PHE A 612 -32.16 25.12 -19.71
N ASP A 613 -32.02 24.61 -20.95
CA ASP A 613 -33.15 24.19 -21.76
C ASP A 613 -33.90 23.05 -21.06
N GLY A 614 -35.22 23.16 -20.97
CA GLY A 614 -36.07 22.24 -20.20
C GLY A 614 -35.98 22.38 -18.66
N VAL A 615 -35.25 23.36 -18.13
CA VAL A 615 -35.26 23.69 -16.69
C VAL A 615 -36.20 24.87 -16.43
N GLU A 616 -37.43 24.55 -16.04
CA GLU A 616 -38.51 25.52 -15.84
C GLU A 616 -38.47 26.21 -14.46
N ASP A 617 -37.86 25.54 -13.46
CA ASP A 617 -37.78 26.00 -12.07
C ASP A 617 -36.44 26.70 -11.72
N GLU A 618 -36.36 27.27 -10.50
CA GLU A 618 -35.15 27.93 -9.93
C GLU A 618 -34.08 26.93 -9.46
#